data_AF-A0A1D6EN95-F1
#
_entry.id   AF-A0A1D6EN95-F1
#
_cell.length_a   1.000
_cell.length_b   1.000
_cell.length_c   1.000
_cell.angle_alpha   90.00
_cell.angle_beta   90.00
_cell.angle_gamma   90.00
#
_symmetry.space_group_name_H-M   'P 1'
#
loop_
_entity.id
_entity.type
_entity.pdbx_description
1 polymer ?
#
loop_
_entity_poly.entity_id
_entity_poly.type
_entity_poly.pdbx_seq_one_letter_code
_entity_poly.pdbx_strand_id
1 'polypeptide(L)'
;MNALVRVSAVLSNAPYLLNLDCDHYINNSKAIKEAMCFMMDPLVGKKVCYVQFPQRFDGIDRHDRYANRNVVFFDINMKGLDGIQGPIYVGTGCVFRRQALYGYDAPKTKKPPSRTCNCWPKWCLSCCCSRNKNKKKTTKPKTEKKKRLFFKKAENPSPAYALGEIEEGAPGADIEKAGIVNQQKLEKKFGQSSVFVASTLLENGGTLKSASPASLLKEAIHVISCGYEDKTDWGKEIGWIYGSITEDILTGFKMHCHGWRSIYCIPKRPAFKGSAPLNLSDRLHQVLRWALGSVEIFFSKHCPLWYGYGGGLKFLERFSYINSIVYPWTSIPLLAYCTLPAICLLTGKFITPELTNVASIWFMALFICISVTGILEMRWSGVAIDDWWRNEQFWVIGGVSAHLFAVFQGLLKVLAGIDTSFTVTSKGGDDEEFSELYTFKWTTLLIPPTTLLLLNFIGVVAGISNAINNGYESWGPLFGKLFFAFWVIVHLYPFLKGLVGRQNRTPTIVIVWSILLASIFSLLWVRVDPFLAKSDGPLLEECGLDCN
;
A
#
# COMPACT_ATOMS: atom_id res chain seq x y z
N MET A 1 5.32 -9.85 17.66
CA MET A 1 6.14 -8.61 17.78
C MET A 1 5.94 -7.85 19.09
N ASN A 2 4.72 -7.49 19.50
CA ASN A 2 4.50 -6.68 20.71
C ASN A 2 5.09 -7.27 22.00
N ALA A 3 4.98 -8.58 22.23
CA ALA A 3 5.64 -9.26 23.35
C ALA A 3 7.17 -9.09 23.35
N LEU A 4 7.81 -9.14 22.17
CA LEU A 4 9.26 -8.91 22.03
C LEU A 4 9.66 -7.48 22.40
N VAL A 5 8.83 -6.49 22.07
CA VAL A 5 9.06 -5.08 22.47
C VAL A 5 9.06 -4.94 23.99
N ARG A 6 8.09 -5.57 24.67
CA ARG A 6 7.95 -5.52 26.13
C ARG A 6 9.12 -6.20 26.82
N VAL A 7 9.41 -7.45 26.46
CA VAL A 7 10.48 -8.22 27.11
C VAL A 7 11.85 -7.59 26.89
N SER A 8 12.11 -7.06 25.68
CA SER A 8 13.35 -6.37 25.37
C SER A 8 13.56 -5.11 26.22
N ALA A 9 12.48 -4.40 26.58
CA ALA A 9 12.59 -3.23 27.46
C ALA A 9 13.07 -3.61 28.86
N VAL A 10 12.62 -4.74 29.38
CA VAL A 10 13.05 -5.22 30.71
C VAL A 10 14.50 -5.69 30.68
N LEU A 11 14.91 -6.40 29.62
CA LEU A 11 16.23 -7.05 29.57
C LEU A 11 17.37 -6.12 29.14
N SER A 12 17.20 -5.36 28.06
CA SER A 12 18.31 -4.59 27.45
C SER A 12 17.95 -3.16 27.02
N ASN A 13 16.66 -2.80 27.05
CA ASN A 13 16.10 -1.48 26.74
C ASN A 13 16.83 -0.70 25.64
N ALA A 14 16.98 -1.31 24.46
CA ALA A 14 17.59 -0.64 23.32
C ALA A 14 16.65 0.43 22.74
N PRO A 15 17.08 1.69 22.52
CA PRO A 15 16.22 2.76 22.01
C PRO A 15 15.78 2.55 20.54
N TYR A 16 16.45 1.66 19.82
CA TYR A 16 16.15 1.30 18.44
C TYR A 16 15.95 -0.21 18.31
N LEU A 17 15.04 -0.60 17.42
CA LEU A 17 14.60 -1.98 17.20
C LEU A 17 14.62 -2.29 15.70
N LEU A 18 15.38 -3.30 15.27
CA LEU A 18 15.32 -3.80 13.90
C LEU A 18 14.25 -4.87 13.80
N ASN A 19 13.28 -4.71 12.89
CA ASN A 19 12.39 -5.79 12.49
C ASN A 19 12.91 -6.51 11.24
N LEU A 20 12.86 -7.84 11.25
CA LEU A 20 13.30 -8.70 10.17
C LEU A 20 12.48 -9.99 10.16
N ASP A 21 12.03 -10.39 8.98
CA ASP A 21 11.34 -11.67 8.75
C ASP A 21 12.33 -12.82 8.55
N CYS A 22 11.91 -14.05 8.84
CA CYS A 22 12.76 -15.25 8.73
C CYS A 22 13.26 -15.53 7.30
N ASP A 23 12.51 -15.09 6.28
CA ASP A 23 12.89 -15.24 4.87
C ASP A 23 13.85 -14.14 4.39
N HIS A 24 14.25 -13.21 5.26
CA HIS A 24 15.17 -12.13 4.97
C HIS A 24 16.44 -12.19 5.83
N TYR A 25 17.57 -11.87 5.22
CA TYR A 25 18.87 -11.81 5.89
C TYR A 25 19.58 -10.47 5.64
N ILE A 26 20.51 -10.13 6.52
CA ILE A 26 21.37 -8.94 6.37
C ILE A 26 22.43 -9.23 5.32
N ASN A 27 22.33 -8.59 4.16
CA ASN A 27 23.30 -8.71 3.09
C ASN A 27 24.43 -7.67 3.20
N ASN A 28 24.18 -6.51 3.81
CA ASN A 28 25.21 -5.49 4.06
C ASN A 28 25.42 -5.30 5.57
N SER A 29 26.60 -5.64 6.09
CA SER A 29 26.94 -5.45 7.51
C SER A 29 26.94 -3.98 7.96
N LYS A 30 26.87 -3.02 7.03
CA LYS A 30 26.74 -1.58 7.32
C LYS A 30 25.30 -1.11 7.50
N ALA A 31 24.28 -1.95 7.25
CA ALA A 31 22.87 -1.55 7.26
C ALA A 31 22.45 -0.83 8.55
N ILE A 32 22.83 -1.36 9.72
CA ILE A 32 22.50 -0.75 11.01
C ILE A 32 23.21 0.60 11.16
N LYS A 33 24.49 0.69 10.76
CA LYS A 33 25.26 1.94 10.81
C LYS A 33 24.66 3.02 9.91
N GLU A 34 24.19 2.64 8.73
CA GLU A 34 23.50 3.53 7.79
C GLU A 34 22.17 4.04 8.37
N ALA A 35 21.37 3.17 9.00
CA ALA A 35 20.16 3.58 9.69
C ALA A 35 20.45 4.57 10.85
N MET A 36 21.51 4.32 11.61
CA MET A 36 21.92 5.21 12.71
C MET A 36 22.37 6.58 12.22
N CYS A 37 22.92 6.70 11.02
CA CYS A 37 23.28 8.00 10.43
C CYS A 37 22.08 8.96 10.40
N PHE A 38 20.89 8.46 10.05
CA PHE A 38 19.67 9.28 10.04
C PHE A 38 19.07 9.47 11.43
N MET A 39 19.06 8.40 12.24
CA MET A 39 18.43 8.42 13.57
C MET A 39 19.18 9.27 14.59
N MET A 40 20.50 9.40 14.43
CA MET A 40 21.39 10.15 15.31
C MET A 40 21.66 11.58 14.83
N ASP A 41 21.13 11.99 13.66
CA ASP A 41 21.26 13.35 13.16
C ASP A 41 20.64 14.34 14.17
N PRO A 42 21.41 15.33 14.70
CA PRO A 42 20.90 16.28 15.68
C PRO A 42 19.75 17.16 15.17
N LEU A 43 19.68 17.41 13.86
CA LEU A 43 18.71 18.29 13.20
C LEU A 43 17.43 17.55 12.86
N VAL A 44 17.54 16.40 12.18
CA VAL A 44 16.38 15.67 11.64
C VAL A 44 16.06 14.38 12.41
N GLY A 45 17.06 13.75 13.04
CA GLY A 45 16.94 12.42 13.63
C GLY A 45 15.92 12.31 14.76
N LYS A 46 15.71 13.40 15.52
CA LYS A 46 14.72 13.45 16.63
C LYS A 46 13.27 13.18 16.17
N LYS A 47 12.95 13.45 14.90
CA LYS A 47 11.61 13.20 14.34
C LYS A 47 11.51 11.91 13.53
N VAL A 48 12.62 11.19 13.37
CA VAL A 48 12.61 9.93 12.63
C VAL A 48 12.04 8.83 13.52
N CYS A 49 10.93 8.22 13.09
CA CYS A 49 10.34 7.08 13.78
C CYS A 49 10.88 5.74 13.28
N TYR A 50 11.16 5.62 11.98
CA TYR A 50 11.81 4.44 11.43
C TYR A 50 12.58 4.74 10.15
N VAL A 51 13.58 3.91 9.87
CA VAL A 51 14.32 3.87 8.59
C VAL A 51 13.94 2.59 7.88
N GLN A 52 13.27 2.71 6.74
CA GLN A 52 12.87 1.59 5.88
C GLN A 52 13.92 1.37 4.80
N PHE A 53 14.31 0.12 4.59
CA PHE A 53 15.17 -0.30 3.48
C PHE A 53 14.35 -0.98 2.37
N PRO A 54 14.79 -0.90 1.10
CA PRO A 54 14.17 -1.65 0.01
C PRO A 54 14.30 -3.16 0.26
N GLN A 55 13.21 -3.89 0.10
CA GLN A 55 13.24 -5.35 0.05
C GLN A 55 13.75 -5.76 -1.33
N ARG A 56 14.80 -6.58 -1.37
CA ARG A 56 15.33 -7.16 -2.60
C ARG A 56 15.29 -8.68 -2.46
N PHE A 57 15.04 -9.39 -3.55
CA PHE A 57 14.90 -10.84 -3.49
C PHE A 57 15.96 -11.54 -4.34
N ASP A 58 16.35 -12.73 -3.88
CA ASP A 58 17.18 -13.69 -4.61
C ASP A 58 16.29 -14.72 -5.33
N GLY A 59 16.87 -15.55 -6.19
CA GLY A 59 16.16 -16.65 -6.86
C GLY A 59 15.13 -16.23 -7.91
N ILE A 60 15.21 -15.00 -8.43
CA ILE A 60 14.29 -14.49 -9.45
C ILE A 60 14.79 -14.89 -10.84
N ASP A 61 13.91 -15.43 -11.68
CA ASP A 61 14.20 -15.68 -13.11
C ASP A 61 14.71 -14.42 -13.83
N ARG A 62 15.54 -14.62 -14.86
CA ARG A 62 16.11 -13.56 -15.70
C ARG A 62 15.04 -12.62 -16.26
N HIS A 63 13.84 -13.12 -16.56
CA HIS A 63 12.75 -12.35 -17.17
C HIS A 63 11.71 -11.80 -16.18
N ASP A 64 11.88 -12.07 -14.88
CA ASP A 64 10.96 -11.74 -13.78
C ASP A 64 9.47 -11.81 -14.22
N ARG A 65 9.04 -12.98 -14.70
CA ARG A 65 7.71 -13.15 -15.31
C ARG A 65 6.56 -12.72 -14.40
N TYR A 66 6.75 -12.82 -13.08
CA TYR A 66 5.73 -12.54 -12.08
C TYR A 66 5.93 -11.20 -11.35
N ALA A 67 6.82 -10.35 -11.86
CA ALA A 67 7.11 -9.02 -11.29
C ALA A 67 7.46 -9.06 -9.80
N ASN A 68 8.18 -10.11 -9.37
CA ASN A 68 8.50 -10.35 -7.95
C ASN A 68 9.41 -9.26 -7.38
N ARG A 69 10.22 -8.59 -8.22
CA ARG A 69 11.09 -7.48 -7.77
C ARG A 69 10.30 -6.25 -7.31
N ASN A 70 9.10 -6.05 -7.84
CA ASN A 70 8.23 -4.90 -7.54
C ASN A 70 8.99 -3.55 -7.60
N VAL A 71 9.81 -3.36 -8.64
CA VAL A 71 10.74 -2.22 -8.72
C VAL A 71 10.04 -0.88 -8.83
N VAL A 72 8.87 -0.80 -9.47
CA VAL A 72 8.11 0.46 -9.55
C VAL A 72 7.74 0.95 -8.14
N PHE A 73 7.27 0.04 -7.28
CA PHE A 73 6.94 0.40 -5.90
C PHE A 73 8.17 0.84 -5.10
N PHE A 74 9.26 0.07 -5.13
CA PHE A 74 10.44 0.36 -4.30
C PHE A 74 11.35 1.46 -4.87
N ASP A 75 11.50 1.56 -6.19
CA ASP A 75 12.45 2.48 -6.84
C ASP A 75 11.83 3.75 -7.41
N ILE A 76 10.50 3.84 -7.51
CA ILE A 76 9.77 5.05 -7.95
C ILE A 76 8.93 5.59 -6.79
N ASN A 77 7.93 4.81 -6.36
CA ASN A 77 6.91 5.30 -5.42
C ASN A 77 7.49 5.60 -4.03
N MET A 78 8.22 4.65 -3.41
CA MET A 78 8.81 4.84 -2.08
C MET A 78 9.80 6.02 -2.02
N LYS A 79 10.56 6.26 -3.10
CA LYS A 79 11.44 7.44 -3.21
C LYS A 79 10.63 8.74 -3.27
N GLY A 80 9.53 8.75 -4.01
CA GLY A 80 8.62 9.90 -4.08
C GLY A 80 8.03 10.27 -2.72
N LEU A 81 7.58 9.26 -1.94
CA LEU A 81 7.02 9.47 -0.60
C LEU A 81 8.05 9.96 0.42
N ASP A 82 9.33 9.59 0.26
CA ASP A 82 10.41 10.03 1.15
C ASP A 82 10.58 11.57 1.19
N GLY A 83 10.22 12.24 0.09
CA GLY A 83 10.19 13.71 -0.01
C GLY A 83 9.08 14.39 0.81
N ILE A 84 8.03 13.65 1.19
CA ILE A 84 6.85 14.20 1.89
C ILE A 84 6.97 13.94 3.40
N GLN A 85 6.63 12.75 3.86
CA GLN A 85 6.70 12.35 5.27
C GLN A 85 7.47 11.04 5.49
N GLY A 86 7.90 10.39 4.41
CA GLY A 86 8.66 9.16 4.44
C GLY A 86 7.91 7.98 3.82
N PRO A 87 8.58 6.85 3.60
CA PRO A 87 7.96 5.64 3.07
C PRO A 87 6.94 5.03 4.05
N ILE A 88 6.03 4.20 3.55
CA ILE A 88 5.20 3.35 4.41
C ILE A 88 6.01 2.18 4.97
N TYR A 89 5.59 1.64 6.11
CA TYR A 89 6.18 0.43 6.66
C TYR A 89 5.66 -0.81 5.92
N VAL A 90 6.56 -1.69 5.49
CA VAL A 90 6.28 -2.83 4.59
C VAL A 90 6.65 -4.20 5.18
N GLY A 91 6.72 -4.29 6.51
CA GLY A 91 6.81 -5.58 7.21
C GLY A 91 8.22 -6.05 7.60
N THR A 92 9.29 -5.67 6.88
CA THR A 92 10.66 -6.15 7.18
C THR A 92 11.74 -5.13 6.80
N GLY A 93 12.97 -5.35 7.29
CA GLY A 93 14.14 -4.50 6.99
C GLY A 93 13.96 -3.06 7.47
N CYS A 94 13.42 -2.88 8.67
CA CYS A 94 13.04 -1.57 9.19
C CYS A 94 13.58 -1.35 10.61
N VAL A 95 14.28 -0.23 10.83
CA VAL A 95 14.83 0.15 12.13
C VAL A 95 13.93 1.18 12.78
N PHE A 96 13.18 0.77 13.80
CA PHE A 96 12.23 1.59 14.55
C PHE A 96 12.88 2.29 15.74
N ARG A 97 12.37 3.48 16.06
CA ARG A 97 12.55 4.15 17.34
C ARG A 97 11.53 3.60 18.34
N ARG A 98 12.00 3.06 19.47
CA ARG A 98 11.17 2.47 20.52
C ARG A 98 10.07 3.41 21.04
N GLN A 99 10.42 4.68 21.31
CA GLN A 99 9.46 5.68 21.77
C GLN A 99 8.30 5.91 20.79
N ALA A 100 8.55 5.78 19.49
CA ALA A 100 7.51 5.92 18.49
C ALA A 100 6.56 4.70 18.50
N LEU A 101 7.07 3.49 18.74
CA LEU A 101 6.26 2.28 18.93
C LEU A 101 5.42 2.34 20.22
N TYR A 102 5.87 3.04 21.25
CA TYR A 102 5.08 3.30 22.46
C TYR A 102 3.96 4.33 22.27
N GLY A 103 3.74 4.82 21.06
CA GLY A 103 2.66 5.75 20.75
C GLY A 103 2.84 7.11 21.44
N TYR A 104 4.08 7.57 21.58
CA TYR A 104 4.34 8.98 21.91
C TYR A 104 4.26 9.85 20.66
N ASP A 105 3.84 11.10 20.82
CA ASP A 105 3.84 12.08 19.73
C ASP A 105 5.26 12.48 19.35
N ALA A 106 5.46 12.81 18.07
CA ALA A 106 6.74 13.31 17.61
C ALA A 106 7.12 14.62 18.32
N PRO A 107 8.41 14.86 18.61
CA PRO A 107 8.86 16.10 19.24
C PRO A 107 8.42 17.33 18.44
N LYS A 108 7.74 18.28 19.11
CA LYS A 108 7.29 19.53 18.48
C LYS A 108 8.51 20.34 18.05
N THR A 109 8.60 20.65 16.77
CA THR A 109 9.55 21.67 16.28
C THR A 109 9.17 23.01 16.89
N LYS A 110 10.10 23.63 17.63
CA LYS A 110 9.97 25.05 17.96
C LYS A 110 9.87 25.81 16.65
N LYS A 111 8.72 26.42 16.37
CA LYS A 111 8.63 27.36 15.24
C LYS A 111 9.67 28.45 15.49
N PRO A 112 10.53 28.79 14.52
CA PRO A 112 11.27 30.03 14.63
C PRO A 112 10.24 31.16 14.83
N PRO A 113 10.51 32.16 15.71
CA PRO A 113 9.60 33.28 15.86
C PRO A 113 9.35 33.86 14.48
N SER A 114 8.08 33.94 14.06
CA SER A 114 7.76 34.48 12.74
C SER A 114 8.25 35.92 12.71
N ARG A 115 9.28 36.20 11.91
CA ARG A 115 9.57 37.55 11.49
C ARG A 115 8.47 37.95 10.52
N THR A 116 7.32 38.36 11.04
CA THR A 116 6.35 39.14 10.27
C THR A 116 7.01 40.47 9.97
N CYS A 117 7.68 40.57 8.82
CA CYS A 117 7.93 41.87 8.23
C CYS A 117 6.57 42.43 7.83
N ASN A 118 6.15 43.54 8.46
CA ASN A 118 4.93 44.28 8.14
C ASN A 118 5.04 45.03 6.79
N CYS A 119 5.75 44.47 5.82
CA CYS A 119 6.12 45.14 4.57
C CYS A 119 5.38 44.52 3.38
N TRP A 120 4.05 44.42 3.44
CA TRP A 120 3.24 44.15 2.25
C TRP A 120 2.22 45.29 2.06
N PRO A 121 2.21 45.97 0.89
CA PRO A 121 1.29 47.09 0.61
C PRO A 121 -0.16 46.62 0.58
N LYS A 122 -1.08 47.51 0.97
CA LYS A 122 -2.53 47.29 1.14
C LYS A 122 -3.33 47.03 -0.16
N TRP A 123 -2.73 46.59 -1.25
CA TRP A 123 -3.42 46.45 -2.55
C TRP A 123 -3.33 45.06 -3.17
N CYS A 124 -3.42 43.99 -2.36
CA CYS A 124 -3.51 42.63 -2.91
C CYS A 124 -4.39 41.68 -2.08
N LEU A 125 -5.55 42.16 -1.63
CA LEU A 125 -6.60 41.31 -1.03
C LEU A 125 -7.99 41.83 -1.41
N SER A 126 -8.29 41.72 -2.70
CA SER A 126 -9.67 41.72 -3.20
C SER A 126 -9.85 40.52 -4.12
N CYS A 127 -9.97 39.32 -3.52
CA CYS A 127 -10.94 38.32 -3.95
C CYS A 127 -10.95 37.15 -2.95
N CYS A 128 -12.14 36.95 -2.36
CA CYS A 128 -12.61 35.69 -1.79
C CYS A 128 -11.98 35.20 -0.48
N CYS A 129 -12.46 35.77 0.65
CA CYS A 129 -12.71 35.00 1.88
C CYS A 129 -13.71 35.75 2.78
N SER A 130 -14.95 35.23 2.84
CA SER A 130 -16.04 35.69 3.69
C SER A 130 -15.65 35.66 5.18
N ARG A 131 -15.61 36.85 5.79
CA ARG A 131 -15.24 37.06 7.19
C ARG A 131 -16.52 37.16 8.02
N ASN A 132 -16.90 36.09 8.71
CA ASN A 132 -17.98 36.15 9.70
C ASN A 132 -17.55 37.07 10.86
N LYS A 133 -18.13 38.27 10.89
CA LYS A 133 -18.03 39.22 11.99
C LYS A 133 -19.08 38.85 13.03
N ASN A 134 -18.69 38.58 14.27
CA ASN A 134 -19.56 38.88 15.40
C ASN A 134 -18.82 39.68 16.48
N LYS A 135 -19.57 40.69 16.96
CA LYS A 135 -19.14 41.92 17.60
C LYS A 135 -18.64 41.70 19.04
N LYS A 136 -17.55 42.41 19.39
CA LYS A 136 -17.24 42.80 20.77
C LYS A 136 -18.13 43.97 21.19
N LYS A 137 -18.76 43.89 22.36
CA LYS A 137 -19.13 45.05 23.18
C LYS A 137 -18.30 45.03 24.47
N THR A 138 -17.60 46.14 24.70
CA THR A 138 -16.97 46.64 25.94
C THR A 138 -18.05 46.87 27.04
N THR A 139 -17.85 46.88 28.36
CA THR A 139 -16.77 47.50 29.18
C THR A 139 -16.90 47.13 30.70
N LYS A 140 -15.82 46.60 31.32
CA LYS A 140 -15.18 46.91 32.66
C LYS A 140 -15.93 46.88 34.04
N PRO A 141 -15.22 46.85 35.22
CA PRO A 141 -13.92 46.24 35.61
C PRO A 141 -13.78 45.66 37.07
N LYS A 142 -12.59 45.06 37.36
CA LYS A 142 -11.95 44.69 38.67
C LYS A 142 -12.42 43.35 39.29
N THR A 143 -11.56 42.42 39.73
CA THR A 143 -10.35 42.58 40.56
C THR A 143 -9.27 41.48 40.34
N GLU A 144 -8.02 41.95 40.26
CA GLU A 144 -6.73 41.35 40.68
C GLU A 144 -6.22 39.93 40.33
N LYS A 145 -5.07 39.97 39.62
CA LYS A 145 -3.82 39.21 39.82
C LYS A 145 -3.90 37.70 40.08
N LYS A 146 -3.58 36.93 39.03
CA LYS A 146 -2.69 35.75 39.17
C LYS A 146 -1.74 35.68 37.98
N LYS A 147 -0.55 36.27 38.16
CA LYS A 147 0.65 35.93 37.37
C LYS A 147 0.91 34.43 37.59
N ARG A 148 0.63 33.57 36.62
CA ARG A 148 1.30 32.26 36.57
C ARG A 148 2.59 32.45 35.79
N LEU A 149 3.66 32.56 36.58
CA LEU A 149 5.03 32.56 36.14
C LEU A 149 5.30 31.37 35.22
N PHE A 150 5.97 31.67 34.11
CA PHE A 150 6.89 30.78 33.44
C PHE A 150 7.86 30.17 34.47
N PHE A 151 7.86 28.85 34.60
CA PHE A 151 8.95 28.16 35.29
C PHE A 151 10.00 27.72 34.29
N LYS A 152 11.19 28.33 34.46
CA LYS A 152 12.47 27.88 33.96
C LYS A 152 12.66 26.39 34.25
N LYS A 153 13.29 25.73 33.28
CA LYS A 153 13.92 24.42 33.41
C LYS A 153 14.98 24.52 34.51
N ALA A 154 14.72 23.91 35.66
CA ALA A 154 15.74 23.55 36.64
C ALA A 154 15.98 22.04 36.49
N GLU A 155 17.25 21.67 36.40
CA GLU A 155 17.72 20.29 36.45
C GLU A 155 17.28 19.69 37.79
N ASN A 156 16.40 18.68 37.76
CA ASN A 156 16.13 17.83 38.91
C ASN A 156 16.69 16.43 38.60
N PRO A 157 17.46 15.84 39.53
CA PRO A 157 17.93 14.47 39.41
C PRO A 157 16.75 13.49 39.57
N SER A 158 16.95 12.29 39.02
CA SER A 158 16.04 11.14 38.99
C SER A 158 15.29 10.87 40.31
N PRO A 159 14.01 10.41 40.28
CA PRO A 159 13.34 9.88 41.44
C PRO A 159 13.81 8.44 41.68
N ALA A 160 14.95 8.29 42.35
CA ALA A 160 15.46 7.00 42.82
C ALA A 160 15.74 6.98 44.33
N TYR A 161 15.41 8.07 45.05
CA TYR A 161 15.56 8.15 46.50
C TYR A 161 14.34 8.85 47.10
N ALA A 162 13.37 8.07 47.54
CA ALA A 162 12.39 8.43 48.56
C ALA A 162 11.57 7.17 48.91
N LEU A 163 12.23 6.21 49.54
CA LEU A 163 11.57 5.15 50.31
C LEU A 163 12.32 5.11 51.64
N GLY A 164 11.90 6.01 52.53
CA GLY A 164 12.55 6.25 53.80
C GLY A 164 12.13 7.61 54.36
N GLU A 165 11.32 7.54 55.42
CA GLU A 165 10.97 8.59 56.38
C GLU A 165 9.82 9.55 56.02
N ILE A 166 8.73 9.35 56.77
CA ILE A 166 7.54 10.20 56.87
C ILE A 166 7.86 11.33 57.84
N GLU A 167 7.68 12.58 57.42
CA GLU A 167 7.39 13.69 58.34
C GLU A 167 6.33 14.63 57.74
N GLU A 168 5.39 15.02 58.60
CA GLU A 168 4.12 15.66 58.31
C GLU A 168 4.24 17.13 57.85
N GLY A 169 3.43 17.51 56.86
CA GLY A 169 3.24 18.91 56.48
C GLY A 169 2.43 19.09 55.19
N ALA A 170 1.10 19.16 55.31
CA ALA A 170 0.17 19.24 54.18
C ALA A 170 0.42 20.46 53.25
N PRO A 171 0.57 20.23 51.93
CA PRO A 171 -0.57 20.26 51.02
C PRO A 171 -0.56 19.05 50.05
N GLY A 172 -0.97 17.88 50.53
CA GLY A 172 -0.79 16.59 49.84
C GLY A 172 -1.91 16.17 48.87
N ALA A 173 -3.14 16.65 49.04
CA ALA A 173 -4.30 15.99 48.42
C ALA A 173 -4.41 16.17 46.88
N ASP A 174 -4.03 17.32 46.32
CA ASP A 174 -4.14 17.57 44.87
C ASP A 174 -2.95 17.01 44.08
N ILE A 175 -1.77 16.94 44.71
CA ILE A 175 -0.54 16.40 44.12
C ILE A 175 -0.55 14.87 44.15
N GLU A 176 -1.02 14.26 45.25
CA GLU A 176 -1.22 12.81 45.34
C GLU A 176 -2.29 12.34 44.37
N LYS A 177 -3.44 13.03 44.27
CA LYS A 177 -4.46 12.70 43.26
C LYS A 177 -3.91 12.81 41.84
N ALA A 178 -3.12 13.83 41.53
CA ALA A 178 -2.49 13.96 40.22
C ALA A 178 -1.44 12.86 39.95
N GLY A 179 -0.67 12.45 40.97
CA GLY A 179 0.29 11.34 40.89
C GLY A 179 -0.39 9.99 40.66
N ILE A 180 -1.45 9.70 41.42
CA ILE A 180 -2.26 8.47 41.30
C ILE A 180 -2.94 8.40 39.92
N VAL A 181 -3.52 9.50 39.45
CA VAL A 181 -4.16 9.56 38.11
C VAL A 181 -3.13 9.34 36.99
N ASN A 182 -1.90 9.82 37.17
CA ASN A 182 -0.83 9.61 36.18
C ASN A 182 -0.33 8.16 36.17
N GLN A 183 -0.21 7.53 37.34
CA GLN A 183 0.15 6.13 37.49
C GLN A 183 -0.89 5.20 36.84
N GLN A 184 -2.18 5.39 37.15
CA GLN A 184 -3.28 4.62 36.55
C GLN A 184 -3.33 4.75 35.02
N LYS A 185 -3.01 5.94 34.49
CA LYS A 185 -2.95 6.17 33.04
C LYS A 185 -1.78 5.41 32.40
N LEU A 186 -0.62 5.36 33.06
CA LEU A 186 0.54 4.60 32.59
C LEU A 186 0.27 3.09 32.66
N GLU A 187 -0.37 2.60 33.73
CA GLU A 187 -0.77 1.20 33.86
C GLU A 187 -1.78 0.79 32.79
N LYS A 188 -2.79 1.63 32.53
CA LYS A 188 -3.73 1.40 31.42
C LYS A 188 -3.01 1.37 30.07
N LYS A 189 -2.05 2.26 29.86
CA LYS A 189 -1.33 2.34 28.58
C LYS A 189 -0.38 1.15 28.39
N PHE A 190 0.48 0.87 29.37
CA PHE A 190 1.62 -0.03 29.23
C PHE A 190 1.47 -1.39 29.94
N GLY A 191 0.53 -1.50 30.88
CA GLY A 191 0.31 -2.70 31.71
C GLY A 191 0.78 -2.54 33.16
N GLN A 192 0.58 -3.59 33.95
CA GLN A 192 0.73 -3.58 35.41
C GLN A 192 2.19 -3.64 35.90
N SER A 193 3.15 -3.95 35.03
CA SER A 193 4.56 -4.04 35.40
C SER A 193 5.17 -2.66 35.68
N SER A 194 5.45 -2.37 36.94
CA SER A 194 6.12 -1.13 37.36
C SER A 194 7.54 -1.01 36.79
N VAL A 195 8.25 -2.14 36.65
CA VAL A 195 9.60 -2.21 36.08
C VAL A 195 9.56 -1.85 34.59
N PHE A 196 8.63 -2.43 33.84
CA PHE A 196 8.45 -2.11 32.42
C PHE A 196 8.06 -0.64 32.24
N VAL A 197 7.07 -0.16 33.01
CA VAL A 197 6.63 1.25 32.96
C VAL A 197 7.80 2.19 33.27
N ALA A 198 8.61 1.92 34.29
CA ALA A 198 9.79 2.73 34.59
C ALA A 198 10.82 2.69 33.44
N SER A 199 11.00 1.54 32.80
CA SER A 199 11.89 1.40 31.65
C SER A 199 11.44 2.21 30.43
N THR A 200 10.14 2.38 30.20
CA THR A 200 9.65 3.16 29.04
C THR A 200 9.89 4.66 29.17
N LEU A 201 10.04 5.17 30.40
CA LEU A 201 10.33 6.58 30.70
C LEU A 201 11.79 6.97 30.39
N LEU A 202 12.67 6.00 30.16
CA LEU A 202 14.07 6.22 29.80
C LEU A 202 14.19 6.46 28.28
N GLU A 203 14.21 7.73 27.86
CA GLU A 203 14.28 8.09 26.42
C GLU A 203 15.50 7.52 25.70
N ASN A 204 16.66 7.48 26.36
CA ASN A 204 17.92 6.97 25.80
C ASN A 204 18.12 5.46 26.02
N GLY A 205 17.13 4.78 26.61
CA GLY A 205 17.25 3.37 26.95
C GLY A 205 18.14 3.10 28.18
N GLY A 206 18.62 1.86 28.29
CA GLY A 206 19.47 1.38 29.38
C GLY A 206 18.71 0.63 30.49
N THR A 207 19.47 -0.05 31.35
CA THR A 207 18.95 -0.89 32.43
C THR A 207 18.69 -0.09 33.70
N LEU A 208 17.64 -0.46 34.44
CA LEU A 208 17.40 0.06 35.79
C LEU A 208 18.54 -0.42 36.71
N LYS A 209 19.27 0.52 37.33
CA LYS A 209 20.54 0.29 38.02
C LYS A 209 20.45 -0.55 39.31
N SER A 210 19.29 -1.11 39.66
CA SER A 210 19.02 -1.72 40.97
C SER A 210 18.35 -3.11 40.92
N ALA A 211 18.22 -3.74 39.75
CA ALA A 211 17.56 -5.05 39.63
C ALA A 211 18.57 -6.20 39.45
N SER A 212 18.38 -7.31 40.16
CA SER A 212 19.17 -8.53 39.96
C SER A 212 18.78 -9.23 38.66
N PRO A 213 19.68 -10.00 38.01
CA PRO A 213 19.32 -10.75 36.80
C PRO A 213 18.13 -11.69 36.99
N ALA A 214 17.99 -12.30 38.17
CA ALA A 214 16.87 -13.17 38.50
C ALA A 214 15.54 -12.41 38.60
N SER A 215 15.53 -11.19 39.17
CA SER A 215 14.32 -10.39 39.22
C SER A 215 13.92 -9.87 37.84
N LEU A 216 14.89 -9.47 37.01
CA LEU A 216 14.65 -9.09 35.62
C LEU A 216 14.08 -10.25 34.79
N LEU A 217 14.54 -11.48 35.01
CA LEU A 217 14.01 -12.66 34.32
C LEU A 217 12.57 -12.96 34.76
N LYS A 218 12.27 -12.89 36.06
CA LYS A 218 10.90 -13.05 36.57
C LYS A 218 9.96 -12.01 35.96
N GLU A 219 10.43 -10.77 35.86
CA GLU A 219 9.68 -9.68 35.28
C GLU A 219 9.50 -9.84 33.76
N ALA A 220 10.55 -10.29 33.06
CA ALA A 220 10.50 -10.61 31.63
C ALA A 220 9.43 -11.68 31.34
N ILE A 221 9.29 -12.70 32.19
CA ILE A 221 8.24 -13.74 32.09
C ILE A 221 6.86 -13.12 32.34
N HIS A 222 6.72 -12.22 33.31
CA HIS A 222 5.46 -11.56 33.61
C HIS A 222 4.95 -10.72 32.42
N VAL A 223 5.80 -9.90 31.81
CA VAL A 223 5.41 -9.00 30.71
C VAL A 223 5.07 -9.71 29.38
N ILE A 224 5.40 -10.99 29.25
CA ILE A 224 5.03 -11.83 28.10
C ILE A 224 3.88 -12.79 28.41
N SER A 225 3.29 -12.72 29.60
CA SER A 225 2.14 -13.55 29.96
C SER A 225 0.93 -13.28 29.06
N CYS A 226 0.09 -14.30 28.85
CA CYS A 226 -1.04 -14.24 27.94
C CYS A 226 -2.06 -13.14 28.29
N GLY A 227 -2.30 -12.91 29.58
CA GLY A 227 -3.22 -11.88 30.08
C GLY A 227 -2.61 -10.48 30.20
N TYR A 228 -1.33 -10.29 29.83
CA TYR A 228 -0.67 -8.99 30.05
C TYR A 228 -1.30 -7.85 29.22
N GLU A 229 -1.84 -8.18 28.05
CA GLU A 229 -2.44 -7.19 27.15
C GLU A 229 -3.92 -6.88 27.51
N ASP A 230 -4.50 -7.63 28.45
CA ASP A 230 -5.90 -7.47 28.85
C ASP A 230 -6.12 -6.09 29.48
N LYS A 231 -7.14 -5.38 28.97
CA LYS A 231 -7.51 -4.02 29.40
C LYS A 231 -6.40 -2.98 29.21
N THR A 232 -5.32 -3.29 28.49
CA THR A 232 -4.30 -2.33 28.10
C THR A 232 -4.57 -1.72 26.73
N ASP A 233 -3.77 -0.72 26.37
CA ASP A 233 -3.78 -0.09 25.05
C ASP A 233 -2.88 -0.81 24.01
N TRP A 234 -2.21 -1.92 24.40
CA TRP A 234 -1.40 -2.74 23.49
C TRP A 234 -2.20 -3.25 22.30
N GLY A 235 -1.64 -3.07 21.11
CA GLY A 235 -2.28 -3.41 19.84
C GLY A 235 -3.41 -2.48 19.40
N LYS A 236 -3.95 -1.65 20.30
CA LYS A 236 -5.02 -0.69 19.97
C LYS A 236 -4.45 0.68 19.61
N GLU A 237 -3.57 1.20 20.45
CA GLU A 237 -2.96 2.52 20.30
C GLU A 237 -1.43 2.49 20.41
N ILE A 238 -0.84 1.41 20.94
CA ILE A 238 0.61 1.22 21.06
C ILE A 238 1.08 -0.12 20.47
N GLY A 239 2.33 -0.16 20.03
CA GLY A 239 2.94 -1.30 19.37
C GLY A 239 2.49 -1.44 17.91
N TRP A 240 2.58 -2.67 17.41
CA TRP A 240 1.95 -3.10 16.17
C TRP A 240 0.44 -3.15 16.35
N ILE A 241 -0.30 -2.51 15.45
CA ILE A 241 -1.74 -2.31 15.57
C ILE A 241 -2.52 -3.55 15.12
N TYR A 242 -3.46 -4.00 15.94
CA TYR A 242 -4.29 -5.18 15.68
C TYR A 242 -5.52 -4.83 14.83
N GLY A 243 -6.13 -5.86 14.24
CA GLY A 243 -7.43 -5.75 13.55
C GLY A 243 -7.35 -5.64 12.03
N SER A 244 -6.18 -5.83 11.43
CA SER A 244 -6.01 -6.03 9.99
C SER A 244 -4.92 -7.06 9.72
N ILE A 245 -5.04 -7.82 8.63
CA ILE A 245 -3.98 -8.70 8.12
C ILE A 245 -2.74 -7.91 7.64
N THR A 246 -2.90 -6.63 7.31
CA THR A 246 -1.80 -5.73 6.93
C THR A 246 -1.52 -4.76 8.07
N GLU A 247 -1.08 -5.28 9.21
CA GLU A 247 -0.74 -4.47 10.38
C GLU A 247 0.47 -3.56 10.14
N ASP A 248 1.31 -3.89 9.16
CA ASP A 248 2.49 -3.14 8.78
C ASP A 248 2.15 -1.71 8.31
N ILE A 249 1.37 -1.57 7.24
CA ILE A 249 0.96 -0.26 6.73
C ILE A 249 0.16 0.51 7.78
N LEU A 250 -0.69 -0.18 8.55
CA LEU A 250 -1.52 0.41 9.60
C LEU A 250 -0.66 1.00 10.74
N THR A 251 0.36 0.26 11.18
CA THR A 251 1.30 0.72 12.21
C THR A 251 2.08 1.94 11.72
N GLY A 252 2.59 1.90 10.48
CA GLY A 252 3.27 3.04 9.87
C GLY A 252 2.37 4.29 9.78
N PHE A 253 1.14 4.12 9.30
CA PHE A 253 0.12 5.16 9.19
C PHE A 253 -0.19 5.81 10.54
N LYS A 254 -0.37 4.99 11.58
CA LYS A 254 -0.63 5.46 12.95
C LYS A 254 0.53 6.32 13.46
N MET A 255 1.78 5.88 13.28
CA MET A 255 2.96 6.66 13.68
C MET A 255 3.05 7.99 12.92
N HIS A 256 2.77 8.00 11.60
CA HIS A 256 2.75 9.24 10.82
C HIS A 256 1.62 10.19 11.25
N CYS A 257 0.46 9.67 11.67
CA CYS A 257 -0.60 10.46 12.29
C CYS A 257 -0.17 11.15 13.59
N HIS A 258 0.75 10.55 14.34
CA HIS A 258 1.40 11.15 15.52
C HIS A 258 2.51 12.17 15.16
N GLY A 259 2.64 12.53 13.88
CA GLY A 259 3.56 13.57 13.38
C GLY A 259 5.00 13.11 13.20
N TRP A 260 5.26 11.80 13.32
CA TRP A 260 6.57 11.24 13.04
C TRP A 260 6.87 11.27 11.54
N ARG A 261 8.17 11.31 11.21
CA ARG A 261 8.70 11.17 9.86
C ARG A 261 9.41 9.83 9.75
N SER A 262 9.31 9.16 8.62
CA SER A 262 10.16 8.00 8.30
C SER A 262 11.15 8.36 7.21
N ILE A 263 12.18 7.51 7.02
CA ILE A 263 13.24 7.72 6.03
C ILE A 263 13.38 6.48 5.17
N TYR A 264 13.53 6.67 3.86
CA TYR A 264 13.85 5.59 2.92
C TYR A 264 15.34 5.54 2.61
N CYS A 265 16.04 4.47 3.02
CA CYS A 265 17.48 4.33 2.83
C CYS A 265 17.79 3.27 1.76
N ILE A 266 18.47 3.70 0.68
CA ILE A 266 18.85 2.83 -0.44
C ILE A 266 20.37 2.78 -0.55
N PRO A 267 21.04 1.85 0.13
CA PRO A 267 22.48 1.68 -0.02
C PRO A 267 22.85 1.06 -1.37
N LYS A 268 24.10 1.31 -1.81
CA LYS A 268 24.65 0.76 -3.06
C LYS A 268 24.59 -0.78 -3.09
N ARG A 269 24.88 -1.42 -1.97
CA ARG A 269 24.67 -2.87 -1.77
C ARG A 269 23.33 -3.02 -1.04
N PRO A 270 22.38 -3.83 -1.55
CA PRO A 270 21.13 -4.09 -0.86
C PRO A 270 21.37 -4.47 0.60
N ALA A 271 20.75 -3.74 1.54
CA ALA A 271 20.95 -3.96 2.96
C ALA A 271 20.40 -5.31 3.41
N PHE A 272 19.21 -5.62 2.93
CA PHE A 272 18.48 -6.84 3.22
C PHE A 272 18.12 -7.54 1.92
N LYS A 273 18.19 -8.87 1.94
CA LYS A 273 17.77 -9.73 0.85
C LYS A 273 16.88 -10.82 1.40
N GLY A 274 15.92 -11.29 0.61
CA GLY A 274 15.07 -12.41 0.99
C GLY A 274 14.66 -13.30 -0.16
N SER A 275 13.84 -14.31 0.14
CA SER A 275 13.35 -15.26 -0.86
C SER A 275 12.03 -14.79 -1.48
N ALA A 276 11.94 -14.82 -2.82
CA ALA A 276 10.71 -14.49 -3.54
C ALA A 276 9.79 -15.72 -3.71
N PRO A 277 8.47 -15.53 -3.89
CA PRO A 277 7.58 -16.61 -4.32
C PRO A 277 8.01 -17.20 -5.66
N LEU A 278 8.04 -18.53 -5.75
CA LEU A 278 8.55 -19.23 -6.94
C LEU A 278 7.53 -19.34 -8.07
N ASN A 279 6.23 -19.46 -7.77
CA ASN A 279 5.17 -19.63 -8.75
C ASN A 279 4.10 -18.53 -8.67
N LEU A 280 3.31 -18.41 -9.74
CA LEU A 280 2.27 -17.38 -9.87
C LEU A 280 1.19 -17.49 -8.79
N SER A 281 0.82 -18.72 -8.41
CA SER A 281 -0.28 -18.95 -7.47
C SER A 281 0.08 -18.49 -6.06
N ASP A 282 1.30 -18.75 -5.61
CA ASP A 282 1.80 -18.27 -4.32
C ASP A 282 1.93 -16.73 -4.33
N ARG A 283 2.37 -16.16 -5.46
CA ARG A 283 2.41 -14.71 -5.66
C ARG A 283 1.02 -14.07 -5.63
N LEU A 284 0.01 -14.68 -6.26
CA LEU A 284 -1.38 -14.19 -6.24
C LEU A 284 -2.01 -14.27 -4.85
N HIS A 285 -1.76 -15.35 -4.09
CA HIS A 285 -2.21 -15.43 -2.70
C HIS A 285 -1.53 -14.37 -1.81
N GLN A 286 -0.26 -14.03 -2.08
CA GLN A 286 0.41 -12.94 -1.38
C GLN A 286 -0.29 -11.59 -1.67
N VAL A 287 -0.57 -11.30 -2.93
CA VAL A 287 -1.29 -10.07 -3.33
C VAL A 287 -2.72 -10.06 -2.80
N LEU A 288 -3.40 -11.21 -2.76
CA LEU A 288 -4.73 -11.36 -2.16
C LEU A 288 -4.71 -10.94 -0.68
N ARG A 289 -3.72 -11.39 0.10
CA ARG A 289 -3.57 -11.01 1.52
C ARG A 289 -3.38 -9.51 1.70
N TRP A 290 -2.56 -8.89 0.86
CA TRP A 290 -2.35 -7.44 0.87
C TRP A 290 -3.63 -6.67 0.53
N ALA A 291 -4.35 -7.12 -0.49
CA ALA A 291 -5.61 -6.48 -0.90
C ALA A 291 -6.71 -6.67 0.15
N LEU A 292 -6.80 -7.83 0.79
CA LEU A 292 -7.78 -8.09 1.85
C LEU A 292 -7.50 -7.22 3.08
N GLY A 293 -6.25 -7.16 3.55
CA GLY A 293 -5.89 -6.27 4.66
C GLY A 293 -6.16 -4.80 4.37
N SER A 294 -5.92 -4.36 3.13
CA SER A 294 -6.26 -3.02 2.66
C SER A 294 -7.77 -2.73 2.74
N VAL A 295 -8.62 -3.68 2.33
CA VAL A 295 -10.08 -3.57 2.42
C VAL A 295 -10.54 -3.58 3.89
N GLU A 296 -9.93 -4.38 4.76
CA GLU A 296 -10.20 -4.36 6.20
C GLU A 296 -9.88 -3.01 6.81
N ILE A 297 -8.72 -2.41 6.48
CA ILE A 297 -8.35 -1.07 6.96
C ILE A 297 -9.36 -0.03 6.47
N PHE A 298 -9.81 -0.12 5.22
CA PHE A 298 -10.81 0.79 4.65
C PHE A 298 -12.11 0.80 5.47
N PHE A 299 -12.58 -0.36 5.90
CA PHE A 299 -13.79 -0.49 6.72
C PHE A 299 -13.54 -0.33 8.23
N SER A 300 -12.28 -0.27 8.66
CA SER A 300 -11.93 -0.08 10.07
C SER A 300 -12.10 1.38 10.54
N LYS A 301 -11.99 1.57 11.85
CA LYS A 301 -11.88 2.91 12.46
C LYS A 301 -10.66 3.70 11.95
N HIS A 302 -9.63 3.02 11.45
CA HIS A 302 -8.35 3.61 11.06
C HIS A 302 -8.26 3.97 9.56
N CYS A 303 -9.39 4.12 8.86
CA CYS A 303 -9.36 4.53 7.46
C CYS A 303 -8.82 5.97 7.30
N PRO A 304 -7.85 6.22 6.39
CA PRO A 304 -7.28 7.55 6.14
C PRO A 304 -8.29 8.63 5.71
N LEU A 305 -9.48 8.24 5.25
CA LEU A 305 -10.55 9.16 4.85
C LEU A 305 -11.18 9.91 6.02
N TRP A 306 -11.26 9.30 7.21
CA TRP A 306 -11.88 9.90 8.41
C TRP A 306 -11.00 9.86 9.66
N TYR A 307 -9.94 9.05 9.68
CA TYR A 307 -9.05 8.93 10.83
C TYR A 307 -7.90 9.95 10.83
N GLY A 308 -7.44 10.36 12.01
CA GLY A 308 -6.20 11.13 12.17
C GLY A 308 -6.27 12.58 11.69
N TYR A 309 -7.47 13.15 11.54
CA TYR A 309 -7.62 14.59 11.30
C TYR A 309 -7.23 15.40 12.54
N GLY A 310 -6.56 16.53 12.33
CA GLY A 310 -5.97 17.32 13.43
C GLY A 310 -4.66 16.75 13.99
N GLY A 311 -4.18 15.62 13.46
CA GLY A 311 -2.88 15.04 13.77
C GLY A 311 -1.71 15.65 12.98
N GLY A 312 -0.58 14.96 12.97
CA GLY A 312 0.65 15.38 12.28
C GLY A 312 0.81 14.85 10.85
N LEU A 313 -0.20 14.19 10.28
CA LEU A 313 -0.17 13.64 8.91
C LEU A 313 -0.29 14.76 7.87
N LYS A 314 0.66 14.84 6.93
CA LYS A 314 0.62 15.80 5.82
C LYS A 314 -0.49 15.46 4.83
N PHE A 315 -1.01 16.47 4.13
CA PHE A 315 -2.11 16.27 3.17
C PHE A 315 -1.74 15.32 2.01
N LEU A 316 -0.58 15.52 1.37
CA LEU A 316 -0.13 14.63 0.29
C LEU A 316 0.20 13.22 0.79
N GLU A 317 0.70 13.10 2.03
CA GLU A 317 0.92 11.80 2.65
C GLU A 317 -0.40 11.07 2.89
N ARG A 318 -1.42 11.79 3.38
CA ARG A 318 -2.78 11.26 3.52
C ARG A 318 -3.32 10.77 2.18
N PHE A 319 -3.11 11.54 1.10
CA PHE A 319 -3.53 11.12 -0.24
C PHE A 319 -2.83 9.81 -0.67
N SER A 320 -1.53 9.67 -0.39
CA SER A 320 -0.80 8.41 -0.63
C SER A 320 -1.37 7.24 0.18
N TYR A 321 -1.68 7.44 1.46
CA TYR A 321 -2.32 6.42 2.28
C TYR A 321 -3.72 6.07 1.78
N ILE A 322 -4.53 7.05 1.36
CA ILE A 322 -5.84 6.78 0.73
C ILE A 322 -5.64 5.90 -0.49
N ASN A 323 -4.72 6.27 -1.41
CA ASN A 323 -4.42 5.48 -2.60
C ASN A 323 -4.00 4.04 -2.24
N SER A 324 -3.13 3.88 -1.25
CA SER A 324 -2.64 2.58 -0.78
C SER A 324 -3.70 1.73 -0.06
N ILE A 325 -4.81 2.34 0.40
CA ILE A 325 -5.92 1.63 1.04
C ILE A 325 -7.06 1.31 0.05
N VAL A 326 -7.30 2.19 -0.93
CA VAL A 326 -8.40 2.02 -1.89
C VAL A 326 -8.00 1.34 -3.20
N TYR A 327 -6.72 1.05 -3.44
CA TYR A 327 -6.28 0.43 -4.69
C TYR A 327 -7.02 -0.86 -5.09
N PRO A 328 -7.44 -1.78 -4.18
CA PRO A 328 -8.12 -3.00 -4.61
C PRO A 328 -9.46 -2.74 -5.27
N TRP A 329 -10.13 -1.64 -4.92
CA TRP A 329 -11.44 -1.24 -5.45
C TRP A 329 -11.40 -0.91 -6.94
N THR A 330 -10.22 -0.56 -7.48
CA THR A 330 -10.01 -0.36 -8.91
C THR A 330 -10.21 -1.64 -9.73
N SER A 331 -10.21 -2.82 -9.10
CA SER A 331 -10.50 -4.11 -9.75
C SER A 331 -11.86 -4.18 -10.41
N ILE A 332 -12.91 -3.61 -9.79
CA ILE A 332 -14.28 -3.66 -10.31
C ILE A 332 -14.39 -2.91 -11.65
N PRO A 333 -14.03 -1.62 -11.75
CA PRO A 333 -14.06 -0.92 -13.04
C PRO A 333 -13.05 -1.49 -14.03
N LEU A 334 -11.90 -2.00 -13.57
CA LEU A 334 -10.91 -2.65 -14.46
C LEU A 334 -11.46 -3.91 -15.11
N LEU A 335 -12.16 -4.77 -14.36
CA LEU A 335 -12.79 -5.99 -14.89
C LEU A 335 -13.82 -5.63 -15.96
N ALA A 336 -14.68 -4.64 -15.67
CA ALA A 336 -15.64 -4.13 -16.65
C ALA A 336 -14.91 -3.62 -17.90
N TYR A 337 -13.92 -2.74 -17.72
CA TYR A 337 -13.13 -2.16 -18.82
C TYR A 337 -12.47 -3.22 -19.71
N CYS A 338 -11.89 -4.27 -19.14
CA CYS A 338 -11.25 -5.33 -19.93
C CYS A 338 -12.26 -6.27 -20.62
N THR A 339 -13.52 -6.29 -20.18
CA THR A 339 -14.59 -7.09 -20.77
C THR A 339 -15.26 -6.37 -21.95
N LEU A 340 -15.29 -5.03 -21.93
CA LEU A 340 -15.96 -4.20 -22.94
C LEU A 340 -15.49 -4.47 -24.39
N PRO A 341 -14.20 -4.63 -24.70
CA PRO A 341 -13.75 -4.86 -26.07
C PRO A 341 -14.35 -6.14 -26.69
N ALA A 342 -14.39 -7.22 -25.91
CA ALA A 342 -14.99 -8.47 -26.34
C ALA A 342 -16.49 -8.34 -26.60
N ILE A 343 -17.22 -7.64 -25.72
CA ILE A 343 -18.66 -7.36 -25.94
C ILE A 343 -18.87 -6.53 -27.21
N CYS A 344 -18.03 -5.51 -27.45
CA CYS A 344 -18.12 -4.68 -28.67
C CYS A 344 -17.84 -5.46 -29.95
N LEU A 345 -16.94 -6.44 -29.89
CA LEU A 345 -16.62 -7.32 -31.00
C LEU A 345 -17.75 -8.33 -31.27
N LEU A 346 -18.33 -8.90 -30.22
CA LEU A 346 -19.40 -9.91 -30.33
C LEU A 346 -20.75 -9.32 -30.72
N THR A 347 -21.10 -8.16 -30.19
CA THR A 347 -22.42 -7.53 -30.43
C THR A 347 -22.45 -6.62 -31.65
N GLY A 348 -21.28 -6.31 -32.24
CA GLY A 348 -21.15 -5.33 -33.32
C GLY A 348 -21.33 -3.87 -32.88
N LYS A 349 -21.85 -3.60 -31.68
CA LYS A 349 -22.05 -2.25 -31.16
C LYS A 349 -20.71 -1.64 -30.72
N PHE A 350 -20.49 -0.37 -31.02
CA PHE A 350 -19.32 0.38 -30.55
C PHE A 350 -19.78 1.38 -29.48
N ILE A 351 -19.05 1.43 -28.36
CA ILE A 351 -19.44 2.25 -27.20
C ILE A 351 -19.22 3.73 -27.47
N THR A 352 -18.19 4.07 -28.25
CA THR A 352 -17.88 5.44 -28.64
C THR A 352 -18.45 5.73 -30.03
N PRO A 353 -19.05 6.91 -30.27
CA PRO A 353 -19.41 7.34 -31.60
C PRO A 353 -18.16 7.52 -32.47
N GLU A 354 -18.35 7.68 -33.79
CA GLU A 354 -17.26 8.03 -34.69
C GLU A 354 -16.51 9.27 -34.18
N LEU A 355 -15.18 9.17 -34.12
CA LEU A 355 -14.34 10.22 -33.58
C LEU A 355 -14.31 11.40 -34.55
N THR A 356 -14.83 12.55 -34.11
CA THR A 356 -14.61 13.81 -34.83
C THR A 356 -13.12 14.14 -34.89
N ASN A 357 -12.72 15.02 -35.81
CA ASN A 357 -11.32 15.50 -35.90
C ASN A 357 -10.83 16.06 -34.56
N VAL A 358 -11.69 16.79 -33.83
CA VAL A 358 -11.37 17.35 -32.51
C VAL A 358 -11.20 16.25 -31.46
N ALA A 359 -12.10 15.27 -31.43
CA ALA A 359 -11.98 14.15 -30.49
C ALA A 359 -10.70 13.34 -30.74
N SER A 360 -10.36 13.10 -32.01
CA SER A 360 -9.13 12.40 -32.39
C SER A 360 -7.87 13.12 -31.90
N ILE A 361 -7.82 14.46 -31.97
CA ILE A 361 -6.71 15.26 -31.43
C ILE A 361 -6.59 15.07 -29.91
N TRP A 362 -7.71 15.11 -29.17
CA TRP A 362 -7.70 14.87 -27.73
C TRP A 362 -7.21 13.47 -27.37
N PHE A 363 -7.63 12.44 -28.10
CA PHE A 363 -7.14 11.07 -27.91
C PHE A 363 -5.64 10.98 -28.16
N MET A 364 -5.14 11.53 -29.28
CA MET A 364 -3.70 11.54 -29.57
C MET A 364 -2.90 12.29 -28.50
N ALA A 365 -3.37 13.46 -28.06
CA ALA A 365 -2.73 14.24 -27.01
C ALA A 365 -2.65 13.46 -25.69
N LEU A 366 -3.70 12.73 -25.33
CA LEU A 366 -3.72 11.87 -24.15
C LEU A 366 -2.67 10.75 -24.23
N PHE A 367 -2.62 10.01 -25.35
CA PHE A 367 -1.64 8.92 -25.54
C PHE A 367 -0.20 9.44 -25.52
N ILE A 368 0.06 10.59 -26.16
CA ILE A 368 1.37 11.24 -26.13
C ILE A 368 1.72 11.65 -24.70
N CYS A 369 0.78 12.26 -23.96
CA CYS A 369 1.00 12.70 -22.59
C CYS A 369 1.34 11.52 -21.67
N ILE A 370 0.60 10.41 -21.74
CA ILE A 370 0.86 9.20 -20.96
C ILE A 370 2.25 8.63 -21.31
N SER A 371 2.57 8.53 -22.61
CA SER A 371 3.84 7.99 -23.08
C SER A 371 5.03 8.84 -22.63
N VAL A 372 4.96 10.16 -22.79
CA VAL A 372 6.00 11.09 -22.36
C VAL A 372 6.16 11.06 -20.85
N THR A 373 5.06 11.02 -20.10
CA THR A 373 5.09 10.93 -18.63
C THR A 373 5.79 9.65 -18.17
N GLY A 374 5.44 8.50 -18.75
CA GLY A 374 6.10 7.23 -18.44
C GLY A 374 7.59 7.23 -18.78
N ILE A 375 7.99 7.80 -19.93
CA ILE A 375 9.40 7.92 -20.33
C ILE A 375 10.17 8.81 -19.34
N LEU A 376 9.60 9.95 -18.94
CA LEU A 376 10.23 10.84 -17.97
C LEU A 376 10.35 10.16 -16.61
N GLU A 377 9.33 9.40 -16.18
CA GLU A 377 9.33 8.66 -14.92
C GLU A 377 10.44 7.59 -14.88
N MET A 378 10.54 6.77 -15.93
CA MET A 378 11.59 5.75 -16.05
C MET A 378 12.99 6.40 -16.11
N ARG A 379 13.12 7.55 -16.79
CA ARG A 379 14.40 8.24 -16.94
C ARG A 379 15.00 8.70 -15.62
N TRP A 380 14.22 9.30 -14.72
CA TRP A 380 14.76 9.79 -13.45
C TRP A 380 14.99 8.64 -12.46
N SER A 381 14.15 7.60 -12.51
CA SER A 381 14.20 6.49 -11.56
C SER A 381 15.26 5.45 -11.89
N GLY A 382 15.66 5.36 -13.16
CA GLY A 382 16.58 4.33 -13.67
C GLY A 382 15.93 2.95 -13.81
N VAL A 383 14.60 2.87 -13.77
CA VAL A 383 13.86 1.62 -13.99
C VAL A 383 13.82 1.29 -15.47
N ALA A 384 14.08 0.04 -15.82
CA ALA A 384 14.07 -0.43 -17.19
C ALA A 384 12.63 -0.56 -17.72
N ILE A 385 12.44 -0.37 -19.03
CA ILE A 385 11.10 -0.36 -19.65
C ILE A 385 10.40 -1.72 -19.57
N ASP A 386 11.16 -2.81 -19.61
CA ASP A 386 10.67 -4.17 -19.44
C ASP A 386 10.15 -4.42 -18.02
N ASP A 387 10.86 -3.93 -17.01
CA ASP A 387 10.41 -3.98 -15.61
C ASP A 387 9.15 -3.12 -15.38
N TRP A 388 9.10 -1.92 -15.95
CA TRP A 388 7.94 -1.03 -15.87
C TRP A 388 6.72 -1.67 -16.53
N TRP A 389 6.87 -2.17 -17.76
CA TRP A 389 5.78 -2.84 -18.47
C TRP A 389 5.32 -4.12 -17.76
N ARG A 390 6.26 -4.92 -17.24
CA ARG A 390 5.94 -6.13 -16.47
C ARG A 390 5.11 -5.81 -15.23
N ASN A 391 5.41 -4.69 -14.56
CA ASN A 391 4.62 -4.22 -13.42
C ASN A 391 3.18 -3.89 -13.83
N GLU A 392 2.97 -3.19 -14.95
CA GLU A 392 1.63 -2.88 -15.48
C GLU A 392 0.85 -4.16 -15.85
N GLN A 393 1.50 -5.12 -16.51
CA GLN A 393 0.89 -6.42 -16.80
C GLN A 393 0.46 -7.13 -15.51
N PHE A 394 1.32 -7.14 -14.49
CA PHE A 394 1.02 -7.78 -13.21
C PHE A 394 -0.07 -7.02 -12.43
N TRP A 395 -0.14 -5.70 -12.54
CA TRP A 395 -1.23 -4.90 -11.98
C TRP A 395 -2.57 -5.29 -12.61
N VAL A 396 -2.65 -5.46 -13.94
CA VAL A 396 -3.87 -5.93 -14.60
C VAL A 396 -4.23 -7.35 -14.13
N ILE A 397 -3.27 -8.27 -14.11
CA ILE A 397 -3.49 -9.66 -13.66
C ILE A 397 -4.00 -9.69 -12.21
N GLY A 398 -3.32 -9.00 -11.29
CA GLY A 398 -3.72 -8.91 -9.89
C GLY A 398 -5.08 -8.21 -9.71
N GLY A 399 -5.35 -7.18 -10.51
CA GLY A 399 -6.61 -6.45 -10.55
C GLY A 399 -7.81 -7.32 -10.90
N VAL A 400 -7.74 -8.06 -12.02
CA VAL A 400 -8.85 -8.92 -12.45
C VAL A 400 -8.98 -10.20 -11.62
N SER A 401 -7.97 -10.56 -10.81
CA SER A 401 -7.95 -11.76 -9.97
C SER A 401 -7.96 -11.44 -8.48
N ALA A 402 -6.80 -11.38 -7.84
CA ALA A 402 -6.61 -11.27 -6.39
C ALA A 402 -7.34 -10.06 -5.78
N HIS A 403 -7.26 -8.89 -6.40
CA HIS A 403 -7.93 -7.69 -5.89
C HIS A 403 -9.46 -7.82 -5.94
N LEU A 404 -9.99 -8.36 -7.04
CA LEU A 404 -11.42 -8.60 -7.21
C LEU A 404 -11.95 -9.53 -6.11
N PHE A 405 -11.28 -10.68 -5.90
CA PHE A 405 -11.64 -11.62 -4.83
C PHE A 405 -11.52 -10.99 -3.44
N ALA A 406 -10.46 -10.22 -3.18
CA ALA A 406 -10.27 -9.53 -1.90
C ALA A 406 -11.40 -8.54 -1.58
N VAL A 407 -11.86 -7.76 -2.57
CA VAL A 407 -12.97 -6.81 -2.37
C VAL A 407 -14.25 -7.55 -2.00
N PHE A 408 -14.61 -8.62 -2.72
CA PHE A 408 -15.79 -9.41 -2.40
C PHE A 408 -15.67 -10.12 -1.04
N GLN A 409 -14.52 -10.72 -0.75
CA GLN A 409 -14.29 -11.37 0.55
C GLN A 409 -14.31 -10.37 1.70
N GLY A 410 -13.67 -9.21 1.55
CA GLY A 410 -13.67 -8.15 2.57
C GLY A 410 -15.07 -7.59 2.81
N LEU A 411 -15.87 -7.39 1.76
CA LEU A 411 -17.27 -7.00 1.88
C LEU A 411 -18.11 -8.05 2.62
N LEU A 412 -17.95 -9.34 2.28
CA LEU A 412 -18.64 -10.43 2.98
C LEU A 412 -18.23 -10.50 4.45
N LYS A 413 -16.95 -10.35 4.76
CA LYS A 413 -16.46 -10.36 6.15
C LYS A 413 -17.03 -9.21 6.97
N VAL A 414 -17.04 -8.00 6.42
CA VAL A 414 -17.51 -6.80 7.13
C VAL A 414 -19.04 -6.79 7.27
N LEU A 415 -19.77 -7.22 6.23
CA LEU A 415 -21.24 -7.18 6.23
C LEU A 415 -21.89 -8.40 6.90
N ALA A 416 -21.27 -9.59 6.79
CA ALA A 416 -21.83 -10.85 7.28
C ALA A 416 -21.10 -11.43 8.51
N GLY A 417 -20.00 -10.81 8.96
CA GLY A 417 -19.22 -11.28 10.12
C GLY A 417 -18.56 -12.65 9.93
N ILE A 418 -18.42 -13.11 8.68
CA ILE A 418 -17.83 -14.41 8.36
C ILE A 418 -16.31 -14.30 8.41
N ASP A 419 -15.69 -14.94 9.40
CA ASP A 419 -14.24 -15.05 9.47
C ASP A 419 -13.71 -15.93 8.34
N THR A 420 -12.95 -15.31 7.42
CA THR A 420 -12.26 -16.03 6.35
C THR A 420 -10.99 -16.67 6.92
N SER A 421 -10.94 -18.00 6.96
CA SER A 421 -9.71 -18.72 7.28
C SER A 421 -8.67 -18.49 6.18
N PHE A 422 -7.46 -18.08 6.57
CA PHE A 422 -6.40 -17.77 5.62
C PHE A 422 -5.35 -18.87 5.60
N THR A 423 -4.78 -19.12 4.42
CA THR A 423 -3.63 -20.00 4.22
C THR A 423 -2.37 -19.14 4.13
N VAL A 424 -1.37 -19.42 4.95
CA VAL A 424 -0.05 -18.77 4.85
C VAL A 424 0.63 -19.27 3.57
N THR A 425 1.11 -18.36 2.74
CA THR A 425 1.92 -18.69 1.56
C THR A 425 3.25 -19.30 2.00
N SER A 426 3.52 -20.55 1.60
CA SER A 426 4.83 -21.17 1.79
C SER A 426 5.88 -20.39 1.01
N LYS A 427 6.90 -19.89 1.70
CA LYS A 427 8.10 -19.30 1.11
C LYS A 427 9.28 -20.20 1.47
N GLY A 428 9.49 -21.24 0.69
CA GLY A 428 10.58 -22.20 0.88
C GLY A 428 10.45 -23.35 -0.11
N GLY A 429 11.55 -23.66 -0.78
CA GLY A 429 11.76 -24.86 -1.58
C GLY A 429 13.24 -25.20 -1.48
N ASP A 430 13.55 -26.44 -1.09
CA ASP A 430 14.90 -26.98 -0.98
C ASP A 430 15.61 -26.96 -2.35
N ASP A 431 16.95 -27.04 -2.30
CA ASP A 431 17.89 -26.96 -3.42
C ASP A 431 17.68 -28.04 -4.52
N GLU A 432 16.62 -27.93 -5.31
CA GLU A 432 16.52 -28.53 -6.66
C GLU A 432 16.20 -27.44 -7.69
N GLU A 433 17.30 -26.82 -8.16
CA GLU A 433 17.48 -26.04 -9.38
C GLU A 433 16.22 -25.86 -10.27
N PHE A 434 15.50 -24.76 -10.06
CA PHE A 434 14.47 -24.16 -10.94
C PHE A 434 13.25 -25.02 -11.34
N SER A 435 13.13 -26.27 -10.91
CA SER A 435 12.05 -27.17 -11.33
C SER A 435 10.67 -26.70 -10.81
N GLU A 436 10.64 -26.09 -9.62
CA GLU A 436 9.42 -25.58 -8.98
C GLU A 436 8.92 -24.24 -9.56
N LEU A 437 9.80 -23.43 -10.16
CA LEU A 437 9.46 -22.10 -10.70
C LEU A 437 8.44 -22.19 -11.86
N TYR A 438 8.43 -23.34 -12.54
CA TYR A 438 7.54 -23.65 -13.66
C TYR A 438 6.33 -24.50 -13.26
N THR A 439 6.14 -24.78 -11.97
CA THR A 439 4.98 -25.55 -11.50
C THR A 439 3.74 -24.68 -11.51
N PHE A 440 2.81 -25.01 -12.41
CA PHE A 440 1.51 -24.38 -12.44
C PHE A 440 0.59 -25.03 -11.39
N LYS A 441 0.22 -24.27 -10.35
CA LYS A 441 -0.72 -24.70 -9.31
C LYS A 441 -2.10 -24.08 -9.59
N TRP A 442 -3.10 -24.87 -9.94
CA TRP A 442 -4.44 -24.33 -10.20
C TRP A 442 -5.07 -23.74 -8.93
N THR A 443 -5.69 -22.56 -9.03
CA THR A 443 -6.44 -21.91 -7.94
C THR A 443 -7.66 -21.21 -8.51
N THR A 444 -8.67 -20.98 -7.67
CA THR A 444 -9.90 -20.26 -8.06
C THR A 444 -9.63 -18.81 -8.49
N LEU A 445 -8.51 -18.22 -8.03
CA LEU A 445 -8.06 -16.89 -8.43
C LEU A 445 -7.76 -16.78 -9.94
N LEU A 446 -7.48 -17.91 -10.60
CA LEU A 446 -7.17 -17.93 -12.04
C LEU A 446 -8.42 -17.96 -12.92
N ILE A 447 -9.62 -18.15 -12.36
CA ILE A 447 -10.86 -18.24 -13.13
C ILE A 447 -11.14 -16.93 -13.88
N PRO A 448 -11.22 -15.74 -13.23
CA PRO A 448 -11.50 -14.50 -13.95
C PRO A 448 -10.51 -14.16 -15.07
N PRO A 449 -9.16 -14.20 -14.88
CA PRO A 449 -8.24 -13.89 -15.96
C PRO A 449 -8.32 -14.90 -17.11
N THR A 450 -8.58 -16.19 -16.82
CA THR A 450 -8.77 -17.22 -17.87
C THR A 450 -10.03 -16.92 -18.68
N THR A 451 -11.16 -16.67 -18.02
CA THR A 451 -12.43 -16.34 -18.68
C THR A 451 -12.31 -15.09 -19.53
N LEU A 452 -11.68 -14.04 -19.00
CA LEU A 452 -11.49 -12.77 -19.70
C LEU A 452 -10.62 -12.92 -20.94
N LEU A 453 -9.57 -13.74 -20.85
CA LEU A 453 -8.69 -14.06 -21.97
C LEU A 453 -9.43 -14.82 -23.07
N LEU A 454 -10.18 -15.87 -22.70
CA LEU A 454 -10.98 -16.65 -23.66
C LEU A 454 -12.06 -15.79 -24.34
N LEU A 455 -12.77 -14.98 -23.56
CA LEU A 455 -13.79 -14.07 -24.06
C LEU A 455 -13.23 -13.08 -25.09
N ASN A 456 -12.06 -12.48 -24.82
CA ASN A 456 -11.40 -11.58 -25.78
C ASN A 456 -10.89 -12.31 -27.03
N PHE A 457 -10.35 -13.52 -26.90
CA PHE A 457 -9.97 -14.32 -28.08
C PHE A 457 -11.17 -14.68 -28.96
N ILE A 458 -12.27 -15.14 -28.36
CA ILE A 458 -13.51 -15.45 -29.07
C ILE A 458 -14.06 -14.19 -29.74
N GLY A 459 -14.06 -13.06 -29.02
CA GLY A 459 -14.47 -11.76 -29.56
C GLY A 459 -13.64 -11.35 -30.78
N VAL A 460 -12.30 -11.47 -30.73
CA VAL A 460 -11.42 -11.15 -31.86
C VAL A 460 -11.75 -12.02 -33.07
N VAL A 461 -11.87 -13.34 -32.89
CA VAL A 461 -12.18 -14.26 -34.00
C VAL A 461 -13.56 -13.95 -34.58
N ALA A 462 -14.59 -13.80 -33.75
CA ALA A 462 -15.94 -13.49 -34.20
C ALA A 462 -16.03 -12.13 -34.89
N GLY A 463 -15.37 -11.10 -34.35
CA GLY A 463 -15.35 -9.76 -34.92
C GLY A 463 -14.68 -9.71 -36.30
N ILE A 464 -13.56 -10.43 -36.47
CA ILE A 464 -12.88 -10.56 -37.77
C ILE A 464 -13.76 -11.32 -38.76
N SER A 465 -14.33 -12.47 -38.36
CA SER A 465 -15.23 -13.25 -39.22
C SER A 465 -16.45 -12.44 -39.69
N ASN A 466 -17.06 -11.66 -38.80
CA ASN A 466 -18.19 -10.79 -39.12
C ASN A 466 -17.80 -9.67 -40.10
N ALA A 467 -16.64 -9.02 -39.89
CA ALA A 467 -16.17 -7.96 -40.78
C ALA A 467 -15.80 -8.47 -42.19
N ILE A 468 -15.26 -9.68 -42.29
CA ILE A 468 -14.99 -10.33 -43.57
C ILE A 468 -16.28 -10.56 -44.37
N ASN A 469 -17.39 -10.87 -43.69
CA ASN A 469 -18.67 -11.12 -44.35
C ASN A 469 -19.48 -9.85 -44.67
N ASN A 470 -19.34 -8.77 -43.88
CA ASN A 470 -20.09 -7.52 -44.07
C ASN A 470 -19.38 -6.48 -44.97
N GLY A 471 -18.21 -6.81 -45.53
CA GLY A 471 -17.51 -5.95 -46.48
C GLY A 471 -16.66 -4.84 -45.87
N TYR A 472 -16.01 -4.05 -46.74
CA TYR A 472 -14.92 -3.12 -46.38
C TYR A 472 -15.32 -1.97 -45.44
N GLU A 473 -16.59 -1.57 -45.43
CA GLU A 473 -17.07 -0.46 -44.57
C GLU A 473 -16.97 -0.78 -43.08
N SER A 474 -16.93 -2.05 -42.71
CA SER A 474 -16.80 -2.50 -41.31
C SER A 474 -15.37 -2.45 -40.75
N TRP A 475 -14.35 -2.21 -41.59
CA TRP A 475 -12.94 -2.34 -41.19
C TRP A 475 -12.42 -1.20 -40.30
N GLY A 476 -12.88 0.03 -40.52
CA GLY A 476 -12.50 1.18 -39.69
C GLY A 476 -12.89 0.99 -38.22
N PRO A 477 -14.19 0.77 -37.91
CA PRO A 477 -14.65 0.48 -36.56
C PRO A 477 -14.05 -0.81 -35.97
N LEU A 478 -13.77 -1.82 -36.80
CA LEU A 478 -13.12 -3.05 -36.36
C LEU A 478 -11.72 -2.78 -35.79
N PHE A 479 -10.92 -1.92 -36.42
CA PHE A 479 -9.55 -1.64 -35.98
C PHE A 479 -9.50 -1.10 -34.53
N GLY A 480 -10.40 -0.17 -34.19
CA GLY A 480 -10.49 0.36 -32.83
C GLY A 480 -10.87 -0.72 -31.80
N LYS A 481 -11.84 -1.58 -32.13
CA LYS A 481 -12.26 -2.69 -31.26
C LYS A 481 -11.14 -3.72 -31.07
N LEU A 482 -10.45 -4.08 -32.14
CA LEU A 482 -9.31 -4.99 -32.09
C LEU A 482 -8.16 -4.41 -31.28
N PHE A 483 -7.85 -3.11 -31.42
CA PHE A 483 -6.81 -2.45 -30.64
C PHE A 483 -7.01 -2.63 -29.13
N PHE A 484 -8.23 -2.38 -28.62
CA PHE A 484 -8.53 -2.56 -27.20
C PHE A 484 -8.52 -4.02 -26.77
N ALA A 485 -9.03 -4.95 -27.59
CA ALA A 485 -8.99 -6.38 -27.27
C ALA A 485 -7.53 -6.90 -27.22
N PHE A 486 -6.68 -6.48 -28.16
CA PHE A 486 -5.26 -6.80 -28.15
C PHE A 486 -4.54 -6.20 -26.94
N TRP A 487 -4.88 -4.97 -26.53
CA TRP A 487 -4.35 -4.39 -25.30
C TRP A 487 -4.62 -5.31 -24.09
N VAL A 488 -5.85 -5.83 -23.93
CA VAL A 488 -6.18 -6.78 -22.85
C VAL A 488 -5.38 -8.07 -22.97
N ILE A 489 -5.35 -8.68 -24.17
CA ILE A 489 -4.65 -9.96 -24.41
C ILE A 489 -3.14 -9.82 -24.13
N VAL A 490 -2.51 -8.71 -24.54
CA VAL A 490 -1.09 -8.45 -24.32
C VAL A 490 -0.78 -8.25 -22.83
N HIS A 491 -1.68 -7.62 -22.06
CA HIS A 491 -1.49 -7.49 -20.61
C HIS A 491 -1.63 -8.83 -19.88
N LEU A 492 -2.51 -9.71 -20.35
CA LEU A 492 -2.69 -11.07 -19.80
C LEU A 492 -1.74 -12.12 -20.39
N TYR A 493 -0.86 -11.75 -21.32
CA TYR A 493 0.07 -12.67 -21.97
C TYR A 493 1.04 -13.37 -21.00
N PRO A 494 1.63 -12.71 -19.99
CA PRO A 494 2.48 -13.40 -19.01
C PRO A 494 1.71 -14.46 -18.22
N PHE A 495 0.43 -14.20 -17.93
CA PHE A 495 -0.47 -15.16 -17.31
C PHE A 495 -0.70 -16.38 -18.22
N LEU A 496 -0.98 -16.16 -19.51
CA LEU A 496 -1.10 -17.22 -20.50
C LEU A 496 0.18 -18.07 -20.60
N LYS A 497 1.35 -17.41 -20.65
CA LYS A 497 2.65 -18.10 -20.60
C LYS A 497 2.84 -18.93 -19.33
N GLY A 498 2.32 -18.47 -18.20
CA GLY A 498 2.31 -19.20 -16.93
C GLY A 498 1.42 -20.44 -16.99
N LEU A 499 0.20 -20.32 -17.54
CA LEU A 499 -0.75 -21.42 -17.72
C LEU A 499 -0.21 -22.55 -18.61
N VAL A 500 0.47 -22.18 -19.70
CA VAL A 500 1.10 -23.11 -20.66
C VAL A 500 2.47 -23.62 -20.16
N GLY A 501 2.93 -23.12 -19.00
CA GLY A 501 4.32 -23.15 -18.54
C GLY A 501 4.94 -24.49 -18.15
N ARG A 502 4.34 -25.63 -18.47
CA ARG A 502 4.91 -26.96 -18.14
C ARG A 502 5.32 -27.82 -19.33
N GLN A 503 5.31 -27.29 -20.55
CA GLN A 503 5.70 -28.10 -21.69
C GLN A 503 6.58 -27.32 -22.66
N ASN A 504 7.88 -27.62 -22.62
CA ASN A 504 8.73 -27.73 -23.83
C ASN A 504 8.19 -28.78 -24.84
N ARG A 505 6.89 -29.12 -24.79
CA ARG A 505 6.22 -30.22 -25.50
C ARG A 505 4.92 -29.83 -26.18
N THR A 506 4.23 -28.76 -25.77
CA THR A 506 3.21 -28.14 -26.63
C THR A 506 3.98 -27.13 -27.45
N PRO A 507 4.40 -27.49 -28.69
CA PRO A 507 5.12 -26.52 -29.50
C PRO A 507 4.14 -25.36 -29.70
N THR A 508 4.63 -24.13 -29.63
CA THR A 508 3.84 -22.93 -29.98
C THR A 508 3.07 -23.14 -31.29
N ILE A 509 3.61 -23.99 -32.17
CA ILE A 509 2.97 -24.51 -33.38
C ILE A 509 1.58 -25.10 -33.15
N VAL A 510 1.34 -25.93 -32.13
CA VAL A 510 0.03 -26.56 -31.88
C VAL A 510 -0.99 -25.51 -31.48
N ILE A 511 -0.62 -24.55 -30.63
CA ILE A 511 -1.50 -23.43 -30.25
C ILE A 511 -1.81 -22.59 -31.49
N VAL A 512 -0.81 -22.28 -32.31
CA VAL A 512 -1.00 -21.53 -33.57
C VAL A 512 -1.93 -22.30 -34.52
N TRP A 513 -1.73 -23.60 -34.70
CA TRP A 513 -2.59 -24.45 -35.54
C TRP A 513 -4.02 -24.55 -34.98
N SER A 514 -4.20 -24.69 -33.67
CA SER A 514 -5.53 -24.68 -33.05
C SER A 514 -6.25 -23.35 -33.24
N ILE A 515 -5.54 -22.21 -33.13
CA ILE A 515 -6.11 -20.89 -33.41
C ILE A 515 -6.50 -20.79 -34.90
N LEU A 516 -5.61 -21.19 -35.80
CA LEU A 516 -5.88 -21.18 -37.25
C LEU A 516 -7.09 -22.04 -37.61
N LEU A 517 -7.17 -23.26 -37.09
CA LEU A 517 -8.31 -24.17 -37.29
C LEU A 517 -9.59 -23.55 -36.72
N ALA A 518 -9.56 -23.01 -35.50
CA ALA A 518 -10.73 -22.34 -34.90
C ALA A 518 -11.20 -21.13 -35.73
N SER A 519 -10.28 -20.35 -36.29
CA SER A 519 -10.61 -19.25 -37.22
C SER A 519 -11.24 -19.76 -38.51
N ILE A 520 -10.71 -20.85 -39.10
CA ILE A 520 -11.29 -21.47 -40.30
C ILE A 520 -12.70 -21.99 -40.01
N PHE A 521 -12.89 -22.72 -38.90
CA PHE A 521 -14.22 -23.20 -38.50
C PHE A 521 -15.20 -22.07 -38.24
N SER A 522 -14.76 -20.98 -37.60
CA SER A 522 -15.59 -19.79 -37.41
C SER A 522 -15.99 -19.17 -38.75
N LEU A 523 -15.05 -18.99 -39.69
CA LEU A 523 -15.35 -18.45 -41.01
C LEU A 523 -16.31 -19.34 -41.80
N LEU A 524 -16.11 -20.65 -41.77
CA LEU A 524 -17.01 -21.63 -42.38
C LEU A 524 -18.41 -21.56 -41.75
N TRP A 525 -18.50 -21.51 -40.43
CA TRP A 525 -19.77 -21.36 -39.72
C TRP A 525 -20.51 -20.11 -40.15
N VAL A 526 -19.88 -18.94 -40.11
CA VAL A 526 -20.54 -17.67 -40.45
C VAL A 526 -20.95 -17.63 -41.94
N ARG A 527 -20.28 -18.38 -42.82
CA ARG A 527 -20.68 -18.51 -44.24
C ARG A 527 -21.81 -19.51 -44.49
N VAL A 528 -21.90 -20.57 -43.70
CA VAL A 528 -22.87 -21.66 -43.86
C VAL A 528 -24.14 -21.44 -43.06
N ASP A 529 -24.04 -20.77 -41.91
CA ASP A 529 -25.13 -20.58 -40.95
C ASP A 529 -26.29 -19.80 -41.60
N PRO A 530 -27.44 -20.44 -41.83
CA PRO A 530 -28.60 -19.82 -42.47
C PRO A 530 -29.34 -18.84 -41.53
N PHE A 531 -28.99 -18.80 -40.24
CA PHE A 531 -29.65 -17.97 -39.24
C PHE A 531 -28.95 -16.64 -38.98
N LEU A 532 -27.75 -16.42 -39.52
CA LEU A 532 -27.12 -15.09 -39.51
C LEU A 532 -27.76 -14.25 -40.60
N ALA A 533 -28.28 -13.08 -40.21
CA ALA A 533 -28.82 -12.11 -41.15
C ALA A 533 -27.74 -11.78 -42.18
N LYS A 534 -27.90 -12.27 -43.41
CA LYS A 534 -27.12 -11.76 -44.54
C LYS A 534 -27.46 -10.29 -44.63
N SER A 535 -26.44 -9.44 -44.67
CA SER A 535 -26.61 -8.06 -45.09
C SER A 535 -27.21 -8.11 -46.49
N ASP A 536 -28.53 -8.04 -46.59
CA ASP A 536 -29.17 -7.64 -47.83
C ASP A 536 -28.50 -6.31 -48.19
N GLY A 537 -27.94 -6.24 -49.40
CA GLY A 537 -27.25 -5.04 -49.87
C GLY A 537 -28.15 -3.80 -49.76
N PRO A 538 -27.65 -2.61 -50.14
CA PRO A 538 -28.52 -1.43 -50.19
C PRO A 538 -29.81 -1.79 -50.94
N LEU A 539 -30.96 -1.43 -50.36
CA LEU A 539 -32.26 -1.57 -51.04
C LEU A 539 -32.14 -0.86 -52.38
N LEU A 540 -32.01 -1.63 -53.46
CA LEU A 540 -31.98 -1.12 -54.82
C LEU A 540 -33.41 -0.69 -55.14
N GLU A 541 -33.73 0.59 -54.92
CA GLU A 541 -34.90 1.19 -55.53
C GLU A 541 -34.65 1.33 -57.05
N GLU A 542 -35.63 0.97 -57.86
CA GLU A 542 -35.62 1.27 -59.29
C GLU A 542 -35.50 2.77 -59.48
N CYS A 543 -34.30 3.23 -59.83
CA CYS A 543 -34.13 4.55 -60.39
C CYS A 543 -34.83 4.52 -61.74
N GLY A 544 -36.04 5.10 -61.83
CA GLY A 544 -36.90 5.15 -63.03
C GLY A 544 -36.31 5.92 -64.22
N LEU A 545 -35.00 5.81 -64.44
CA LEU A 545 -34.30 6.28 -65.63
C LEU A 545 -34.28 5.15 -66.66
N ASP A 546 -35.10 5.32 -67.68
CA ASP A 546 -35.06 4.53 -68.90
C ASP A 546 -33.69 4.74 -69.57
N CYS A 547 -32.85 3.68 -69.58
CA CYS A 547 -31.52 3.69 -70.19
C CYS A 547 -31.56 3.04 -71.58
N ASN A 548 -32.62 3.27 -72.36
CA ASN A 548 -32.71 2.92 -73.77
C ASN A 548 -32.22 4.04 -74.68
#